data_AF-A0A7M7K6R0-F1
#
_entry.id   AF-A0A7M7K6R0-F1
#
_cell.length_a   1.000
_cell.length_b   1.000
_cell.length_c   1.000
_cell.angle_alpha   90.00
_cell.angle_beta   90.00
_cell.angle_gamma   90.00
#
_symmetry.space_group_name_H-M   'P 1'
#
loop_
_entity.id
_entity.type
_entity.pdbx_description
1 polymer ?
#
loop_
_entity_poly.entity_id
_entity_poly.type
_entity_poly.pdbx_seq_one_letter_code
_entity_poly.pdbx_strand_id
1 'polypeptide(L)'
;MAHCLRHVLGVLFKRTSLTGVREASFKSPLNIENLYGAGPEAIADSPQPPQSTESTFSGFIPMKELSVTYSRSSGPGGQHVNTTNSKVHIRFHIDSATWIPNNAKKRLKTQCASSITKDGFFVISSDRTRKQILNTADCVDRIRTMVFEACKPPPEVSQETRQMLKTGPRSCHSPPTETDQKPKSPKQSSRSWLLNTL
;
A
#
# COMPACT_ATOMS: atom_id res chain seq x y z
N MET A 1 24.75 -57.28 -37.21
CA MET A 1 26.05 -56.99 -37.86
C MET A 1 25.92 -55.74 -38.72
N ALA A 2 26.10 -54.55 -38.16
CA ALA A 2 26.50 -53.32 -38.87
C ALA A 2 26.59 -52.13 -37.88
N HIS A 3 27.24 -52.34 -36.74
CA HIS A 3 27.79 -51.26 -35.93
C HIS A 3 29.25 -51.09 -36.39
N CYS A 4 29.51 -50.33 -37.46
CA CYS A 4 30.84 -49.78 -37.74
C CYS A 4 30.78 -48.82 -38.93
N LEU A 5 31.59 -47.76 -38.87
CA LEU A 5 31.81 -46.71 -39.89
C LEU A 5 30.77 -45.58 -40.00
N ARG A 6 30.80 -44.68 -39.00
CA ARG A 6 30.68 -43.24 -39.29
C ARG A 6 31.50 -42.41 -38.30
N HIS A 7 32.77 -42.78 -38.17
CA HIS A 7 33.83 -41.88 -37.69
C HIS A 7 34.74 -41.58 -38.89
N VAL A 8 35.23 -40.34 -38.95
CA VAL A 8 36.12 -39.76 -39.97
C VAL A 8 35.38 -39.16 -41.17
N LEU A 9 34.97 -37.89 -41.03
CA LEU A 9 35.31 -36.80 -41.96
C LEU A 9 34.75 -35.51 -41.36
N GLY A 10 35.57 -34.89 -40.51
CA GLY A 10 35.38 -33.50 -40.14
C GLY A 10 35.98 -32.57 -41.19
N VAL A 11 35.54 -31.31 -41.08
CA VAL A 11 36.13 -30.09 -41.65
C VAL A 11 35.55 -29.63 -42.99
N LEU A 12 35.18 -28.34 -43.01
CA LEU A 12 34.73 -27.49 -44.12
C LEU A 12 33.25 -27.58 -44.53
N PHE A 13 32.35 -26.99 -43.73
CA PHE A 13 31.31 -26.10 -44.28
C PHE A 13 30.55 -25.31 -43.17
N LYS A 14 31.20 -24.34 -42.53
CA LYS A 14 30.45 -23.24 -41.93
C LYS A 14 30.33 -22.14 -42.99
N ARG A 15 29.25 -22.23 -43.79
CA ARG A 15 28.77 -21.16 -44.65
C ARG A 15 28.56 -19.92 -43.78
N THR A 16 29.40 -18.92 -44.00
CA THR A 16 29.25 -17.57 -43.48
C THR A 16 28.05 -16.93 -44.18
N SER A 17 26.92 -16.86 -43.50
CA SER A 17 25.83 -15.96 -43.89
C SER A 17 26.30 -14.52 -43.62
N LEU A 18 26.84 -13.89 -44.64
CA LEU A 18 27.18 -12.47 -44.66
C LEU A 18 25.91 -11.63 -44.86
N THR A 19 25.14 -11.45 -43.79
CA THR A 19 24.21 -10.33 -43.64
C THR A 19 24.21 -9.94 -42.18
N GLY A 20 25.20 -9.15 -41.77
CA GLY A 20 25.31 -8.67 -40.41
C GLY A 20 25.85 -7.25 -40.42
N VAL A 21 24.97 -6.29 -40.21
CA VAL A 21 25.35 -4.93 -39.79
C VAL A 21 26.26 -5.11 -38.57
N ARG A 22 27.57 -4.87 -38.73
CA ARG A 22 28.53 -4.99 -37.62
C ARG A 22 28.35 -3.77 -36.74
N GLU A 23 27.45 -3.83 -35.79
CA GLU A 23 27.45 -2.92 -34.65
C GLU A 23 28.62 -3.35 -33.74
N ALA A 24 29.82 -2.93 -34.12
CA ALA A 24 31.03 -3.25 -33.38
C ALA A 24 31.10 -2.38 -32.12
N SER A 25 30.43 -2.80 -31.05
CA SER A 25 30.60 -2.19 -29.73
C SER A 25 31.92 -2.66 -29.10
N PHE A 26 32.69 -1.72 -28.57
CA PHE A 26 33.96 -2.03 -27.88
C PHE A 26 33.68 -2.78 -26.57
N LYS A 27 34.29 -3.95 -26.40
CA LYS A 27 34.20 -4.77 -25.17
C LYS A 27 35.56 -4.83 -24.49
N SER A 28 35.68 -4.21 -23.32
CA SER A 28 36.90 -4.23 -22.51
C SER A 28 36.99 -5.52 -21.68
N PRO A 29 38.16 -5.84 -21.09
CA PRO A 29 38.28 -6.92 -20.11
C PRO A 29 37.35 -6.74 -18.90
N LEU A 30 37.04 -5.49 -18.54
CA LEU A 30 36.10 -5.11 -17.46
C LEU A 30 34.66 -4.93 -17.97
N ASN A 31 34.30 -5.50 -19.12
CA ASN A 31 32.94 -5.46 -19.62
C ASN A 31 31.99 -6.21 -18.65
N ILE A 32 30.75 -5.71 -18.52
CA ILE A 32 29.68 -6.29 -17.68
C ILE A 32 29.52 -7.79 -17.94
N GLU A 33 29.55 -8.19 -19.21
CA GLU A 33 29.43 -9.60 -19.62
C GLU A 33 30.58 -10.47 -19.08
N ASN A 34 31.80 -9.92 -19.02
CA ASN A 34 32.97 -10.63 -18.52
C ASN A 34 32.98 -10.67 -16.99
N LEU A 35 32.54 -9.59 -16.34
CA LEU A 35 32.51 -9.48 -14.88
C LEU A 35 31.42 -10.35 -14.26
N TYR A 36 30.24 -10.41 -14.88
CA TYR A 36 29.06 -11.07 -14.32
C TYR A 36 28.63 -12.33 -15.09
N GLY A 37 29.28 -12.66 -16.21
CA GLY A 37 28.94 -13.83 -17.05
C GLY A 37 27.57 -13.75 -17.75
N ALA A 38 26.76 -12.76 -17.39
CA ALA A 38 25.44 -12.49 -17.92
C ALA A 38 25.52 -11.32 -18.91
N GLY A 39 25.03 -11.56 -20.13
CA GLY A 39 24.93 -10.54 -21.17
C GLY A 39 24.02 -9.37 -20.77
N PRO A 40 24.11 -8.19 -21.41
CA PRO A 40 23.14 -7.12 -21.22
C PRO A 40 21.70 -7.60 -21.48
N GLU A 41 21.49 -8.65 -22.28
CA GLU A 41 20.17 -9.26 -22.50
C GLU A 41 19.55 -9.84 -21.22
N ALA A 42 20.34 -10.43 -20.33
CA ALA A 42 19.86 -10.91 -19.03
C ALA A 42 19.52 -9.77 -18.05
N ILE A 43 20.02 -8.56 -18.32
CA ILE A 43 19.69 -7.33 -17.59
C ILE A 43 18.54 -6.58 -18.27
N ALA A 44 18.35 -6.78 -19.58
CA ALA A 44 17.30 -6.15 -20.39
C ALA A 44 15.92 -6.75 -20.16
N ASP A 45 15.84 -8.01 -19.71
CA ASP A 45 14.62 -8.55 -19.12
C ASP A 45 14.29 -7.75 -17.87
N SER A 46 13.40 -6.77 -18.04
CA SER A 46 12.90 -5.95 -16.95
C SER A 46 12.44 -6.89 -15.82
N PRO A 47 13.01 -6.77 -14.60
CA PRO A 47 12.69 -7.67 -13.52
C PRO A 47 11.18 -7.64 -13.31
N GLN A 48 10.54 -8.80 -13.49
CA GLN A 48 9.11 -8.92 -13.26
C GLN A 48 8.84 -8.52 -11.80
N PRO A 49 7.88 -7.62 -11.54
CA PRO A 49 7.61 -7.17 -10.19
C PRO A 49 7.26 -8.40 -9.32
N PRO A 50 7.78 -8.47 -8.08
CA PRO A 50 7.59 -9.65 -7.26
C PRO A 50 6.09 -9.82 -6.94
N GLN A 51 5.53 -10.95 -7.38
CA GLN A 51 4.11 -11.22 -7.19
C GLN A 51 3.80 -11.54 -5.72
N SER A 52 2.71 -10.98 -5.21
CA SER A 52 2.20 -11.29 -3.87
C SER A 52 1.68 -12.73 -3.85
N THR A 53 2.09 -13.52 -2.87
CA THR A 53 1.46 -14.83 -2.63
C THR A 53 0.27 -14.66 -1.68
N GLU A 54 -0.64 -15.64 -1.61
CA GLU A 54 -1.89 -15.54 -0.84
C GLU A 54 -1.68 -15.24 0.66
N SER A 55 -0.51 -15.61 1.20
CA SER A 55 -0.17 -15.48 2.62
C SER A 55 0.84 -14.38 2.94
N THR A 56 1.65 -13.95 1.95
CA THR A 56 2.81 -13.08 2.21
C THR A 56 2.81 -11.87 1.26
N PHE A 57 2.96 -10.68 1.85
CA PHE A 57 3.10 -9.44 1.10
C PHE A 57 4.54 -9.28 0.57
N SER A 58 4.72 -9.11 -0.75
CA SER A 58 6.06 -8.99 -1.37
C SER A 58 6.71 -7.61 -1.19
N GLY A 59 6.00 -6.62 -0.64
CA GLY A 59 6.49 -5.24 -0.51
C GLY A 59 6.26 -4.37 -1.75
N PHE A 60 5.83 -4.97 -2.87
CA PHE A 60 5.50 -4.27 -4.10
C PHE A 60 4.15 -3.54 -3.99
N ILE A 61 4.15 -2.26 -4.33
CA ILE A 61 2.94 -1.43 -4.37
C ILE A 61 2.85 -0.79 -5.76
N PRO A 62 1.84 -1.13 -6.56
CA PRO A 62 1.67 -0.54 -7.88
C PRO A 62 1.18 0.91 -7.75
N MET A 63 2.05 1.88 -8.07
CA MET A 63 1.70 3.30 -8.03
C MET A 63 0.51 3.67 -8.95
N LYS A 64 0.28 2.89 -10.02
CA LYS A 64 -0.82 3.10 -10.96
C LYS A 64 -2.20 2.87 -10.35
N GLU A 65 -2.30 2.04 -9.32
CA GLU A 65 -3.56 1.78 -8.60
C GLU A 65 -3.81 2.76 -7.46
N LEU A 66 -2.83 3.62 -7.15
CA LEU A 66 -2.93 4.62 -6.11
C LEU A 66 -3.38 5.95 -6.71
N SER A 67 -4.41 6.55 -6.10
CA SER A 67 -4.79 7.93 -6.40
C SER A 67 -4.00 8.88 -5.50
N VAL A 68 -3.08 9.63 -6.09
CA VAL A 68 -2.23 10.60 -5.40
C VAL A 68 -2.75 12.01 -5.68
N THR A 69 -3.05 12.77 -4.65
CA THR A 69 -3.47 14.18 -4.76
C THR A 69 -2.57 15.07 -3.91
N TYR A 70 -2.28 16.26 -4.43
CA TYR A 70 -1.42 17.24 -3.78
C TYR A 70 -2.25 18.40 -3.25
N SER A 71 -1.95 18.84 -2.04
CA SER A 71 -2.62 19.97 -1.38
C SER A 71 -1.60 20.87 -0.70
N ARG A 72 -2.07 22.01 -0.18
CA ARG A 72 -1.23 22.92 0.60
C ARG A 72 -1.08 22.39 2.02
N SER A 73 0.15 22.40 2.56
CA SER A 73 0.39 22.08 3.96
C SER A 73 -0.21 23.16 4.86
N SER A 74 -0.84 22.76 5.97
CA SER A 74 -1.59 23.65 6.86
C SER A 74 -0.71 24.38 7.90
N GLY A 75 0.57 24.60 7.59
CA GLY A 75 1.54 25.19 8.53
C GLY A 75 1.17 26.62 8.96
N PRO A 76 1.64 27.07 10.14
CA PRO A 76 1.30 28.38 10.71
C PRO A 76 1.66 29.50 9.73
N GLY A 77 0.65 30.28 9.37
CA GLY A 77 0.67 31.21 8.25
C GLY A 77 1.50 32.48 8.49
N GLY A 78 2.13 32.93 7.41
CA GLY A 78 2.74 34.25 7.25
C GLY A 78 3.27 34.39 5.82
N GLN A 79 2.50 35.07 4.97
CA GLN A 79 2.76 35.46 3.56
C GLN A 79 3.74 34.63 2.70
N HIS A 80 3.21 33.96 1.67
CA HIS A 80 3.80 34.00 0.32
C HIS A 80 2.76 33.55 -0.72
N VAL A 81 2.50 34.40 -1.72
CA VAL A 81 1.48 34.24 -2.77
C VAL A 81 1.76 33.05 -3.72
N ASN A 82 2.98 32.48 -3.70
CA ASN A 82 3.32 31.25 -4.42
C ASN A 82 3.77 30.14 -3.45
N THR A 83 2.83 29.50 -2.74
CA THR A 83 3.16 28.33 -1.92
C THR A 83 2.97 27.05 -2.73
N THR A 84 4.07 26.37 -3.05
CA THR A 84 4.03 25.06 -3.71
C THR A 84 3.24 24.06 -2.87
N ASN A 85 2.34 23.30 -3.51
CA ASN A 85 1.57 22.22 -2.88
C ASN A 85 2.51 21.13 -2.38
N SER A 86 2.88 21.12 -1.11
CA SER A 86 3.83 20.16 -0.55
C SER A 86 3.14 18.93 0.06
N LYS A 87 1.90 19.07 0.54
CA LYS A 87 1.17 18.00 1.22
C LYS A 87 0.68 16.97 0.21
N VAL A 88 0.86 15.70 0.55
CA VAL A 88 0.47 14.57 -0.31
C VAL A 88 -0.62 13.78 0.38
N HIS A 89 -1.68 13.47 -0.34
CA HIS A 89 -2.70 12.51 0.05
C HIS A 89 -2.64 11.33 -0.91
N ILE A 90 -2.57 10.11 -0.37
CA ILE A 90 -2.69 8.88 -1.13
C ILE A 90 -3.98 8.19 -0.71
N ARG A 91 -4.80 7.85 -1.70
CA ARG A 91 -6.05 7.15 -1.54
C ARG A 91 -6.09 5.92 -2.42
N PHE A 92 -6.61 4.80 -1.90
CA PHE A 92 -6.92 3.62 -2.70
C PHE A 92 -8.05 2.81 -2.06
N HIS A 93 -8.69 1.94 -2.84
CA HIS A 93 -9.77 1.08 -2.36
C HIS A 93 -9.21 -0.26 -1.88
N ILE A 94 -9.52 -0.66 -0.63
CA ILE A 94 -8.90 -1.84 -0.01
C ILE A 94 -9.35 -3.13 -0.70
N ASP A 95 -10.63 -3.24 -1.05
CA ASP A 95 -11.17 -4.49 -1.61
C ASP A 95 -10.70 -4.73 -3.05
N SER A 96 -10.55 -3.65 -3.84
CA SER A 96 -10.12 -3.72 -5.25
C SER A 96 -8.61 -3.96 -5.41
N ALA A 97 -7.80 -3.71 -4.38
CA ALA A 97 -6.35 -3.88 -4.45
C ALA A 97 -5.97 -5.37 -4.57
N THR A 98 -5.39 -5.78 -5.69
CA THR A 98 -4.99 -7.19 -5.95
C THR A 98 -3.68 -7.58 -5.27
N TRP A 99 -2.81 -6.60 -5.03
CA TRP A 99 -1.48 -6.78 -4.45
C TRP A 99 -1.49 -7.03 -2.92
N ILE A 100 -2.63 -6.85 -2.25
CA ILE A 100 -2.81 -7.10 -0.80
C ILE A 100 -3.47 -8.48 -0.60
N PRO A 101 -2.89 -9.37 0.23
CA PRO A 101 -3.52 -10.66 0.52
C PRO A 101 -4.84 -10.50 1.28
N ASN A 102 -5.80 -11.38 1.02
CA ASN A 102 -7.16 -11.29 1.59
C ASN A 102 -7.19 -11.30 3.12
N ASN A 103 -6.26 -12.04 3.75
CA ASN A 103 -6.11 -12.06 5.20
C ASN A 103 -5.66 -10.71 5.76
N ALA A 104 -4.72 -10.05 5.10
CA ALA A 104 -4.26 -8.72 5.48
C ALA A 104 -5.34 -7.66 5.26
N LYS A 105 -6.15 -7.74 4.17
CA LYS A 105 -7.26 -6.80 3.92
C LYS A 105 -8.23 -6.71 5.11
N LYS A 106 -8.68 -7.87 5.63
CA LYS A 106 -9.59 -7.94 6.77
C LYS A 106 -8.98 -7.29 8.01
N ARG A 107 -7.71 -7.56 8.27
CA ARG A 107 -7.01 -7.07 9.47
C ARG A 107 -6.68 -5.59 9.37
N LEU A 108 -6.31 -5.12 8.18
CA LEU A 108 -6.07 -3.71 7.91
C LEU A 108 -7.36 -2.89 8.11
N LYS A 109 -8.53 -3.43 7.73
CA LYS A 109 -9.83 -2.81 8.04
C LYS A 109 -10.08 -2.66 9.55
N THR A 110 -9.67 -3.63 10.36
CA THR A 110 -9.83 -3.58 11.82
C THR A 110 -8.79 -2.66 12.49
N GLN A 111 -7.51 -2.77 12.12
CA GLN A 111 -6.42 -2.03 12.74
C GLN A 111 -6.42 -0.55 12.35
N CYS A 112 -6.74 -0.24 11.09
CA CYS A 112 -6.71 1.12 10.56
C CYS A 112 -8.10 1.71 10.33
N ALA A 113 -9.09 1.30 11.12
CA ALA A 113 -10.48 1.74 10.98
C ALA A 113 -10.64 3.29 10.97
N SER A 114 -9.77 4.00 11.69
CA SER A 114 -9.76 5.48 11.76
C SER A 114 -9.34 6.16 10.44
N SER A 115 -8.57 5.47 9.61
CA SER A 115 -8.04 6.01 8.34
C SER A 115 -8.85 5.57 7.12
N ILE A 116 -9.97 4.86 7.35
CA ILE A 116 -10.83 4.30 6.31
C ILE A 116 -12.13 5.11 6.23
N THR A 117 -12.49 5.48 5.01
CA THR A 117 -13.77 6.15 4.71
C THR A 117 -14.91 5.12 4.69
N LYS A 118 -16.16 5.55 4.89
CA LYS A 118 -17.35 4.69 4.80
C LYS A 118 -17.44 3.91 3.49
N ASP A 119 -16.95 4.51 2.41
CA ASP A 119 -16.93 3.91 1.07
C ASP A 119 -15.77 2.90 0.87
N GLY A 120 -15.05 2.49 1.93
CA GLY A 120 -13.98 1.49 1.86
C GLY A 120 -12.63 2.01 1.35
N PHE A 121 -12.47 3.32 1.22
CA PHE A 121 -11.20 3.92 0.81
C PHE A 121 -10.25 4.14 1.98
N PHE A 122 -9.03 3.66 1.82
CA PHE A 122 -7.93 3.97 2.71
C PHE A 122 -7.33 5.31 2.32
N VAL A 123 -7.17 6.22 3.27
CA VAL A 123 -6.59 7.56 3.04
C VAL A 123 -5.42 7.77 3.99
N ILE A 124 -4.26 8.12 3.42
CA ILE A 124 -3.08 8.53 4.19
C ILE A 124 -2.55 9.86 3.65
N SER A 125 -2.04 10.69 4.55
CA SER A 125 -1.39 11.94 4.16
C SER A 125 -0.09 12.18 4.90
N SER A 126 0.81 12.92 4.25
CA SER A 126 2.07 13.39 4.82
C SER A 126 2.41 14.80 4.33
N ASP A 127 2.83 15.66 5.25
CA ASP A 127 3.26 17.04 5.05
C ASP A 127 4.55 17.36 5.84
N ARG A 128 5.41 16.35 6.06
CA ARG A 128 6.65 16.48 6.86
C ARG A 128 7.68 17.40 6.24
N THR A 129 7.79 17.42 4.91
CA THR A 129 8.82 18.17 4.19
C THR A 129 8.21 19.13 3.16
N ARG A 130 9.02 20.07 2.67
CA ARG A 130 8.65 20.95 1.55
C ARG A 130 8.67 20.26 0.17
N LYS A 131 9.21 19.03 0.07
CA LYS A 131 9.37 18.31 -1.20
C LYS A 131 8.28 17.25 -1.35
N GLN A 132 7.49 17.38 -2.42
CA GLN A 132 6.41 16.43 -2.75
C GLN A 132 6.90 14.98 -2.88
N ILE A 133 8.06 14.76 -3.50
CA ILE A 133 8.62 13.43 -3.73
C ILE A 133 8.92 12.72 -2.40
N LEU A 134 9.51 13.45 -1.44
CA LEU A 134 9.81 12.89 -0.11
C LEU A 134 8.53 12.56 0.67
N ASN A 135 7.53 13.44 0.61
CA ASN A 135 6.25 13.18 1.26
C ASN A 135 5.49 12.02 0.59
N THR A 136 5.63 11.83 -0.72
CA THR A 136 5.06 10.68 -1.44
C THR A 136 5.73 9.38 -0.99
N ALA A 137 7.06 9.38 -0.89
CA ALA A 137 7.82 8.24 -0.39
C ALA A 137 7.43 7.89 1.06
N ASP A 138 7.29 8.89 1.94
CA ASP A 138 6.86 8.70 3.34
C ASP A 138 5.44 8.09 3.42
N CYS A 139 4.50 8.53 2.59
CA CYS A 139 3.17 7.91 2.51
C CYS A 139 3.25 6.44 2.07
N VAL A 140 4.04 6.13 1.03
CA VAL A 140 4.19 4.75 0.53
C VAL A 140 4.84 3.86 1.58
N ASP A 141 5.85 4.35 2.28
CA ASP A 141 6.55 3.59 3.32
C ASP A 141 5.66 3.28 4.53
N ARG A 142 4.84 4.25 4.92
CA ARG A 142 3.80 4.04 5.94
C ARG A 142 2.77 3.02 5.51
N ILE A 143 2.32 3.04 4.26
CA ILE A 143 1.43 2.01 3.70
C ILE A 143 2.10 0.63 3.80
N ARG A 144 3.36 0.50 3.39
CA ARG A 144 4.11 -0.76 3.51
C ARG A 144 4.12 -1.26 4.94
N THR A 145 4.48 -0.40 5.89
CA THR A 145 4.59 -0.75 7.30
C THR A 145 3.25 -1.27 7.85
N MET A 146 2.15 -0.56 7.57
CA MET A 146 0.82 -0.98 8.01
C MET A 146 0.37 -2.30 7.37
N VAL A 147 0.65 -2.52 6.08
CA VAL A 147 0.34 -3.78 5.40
C VAL A 147 1.17 -4.93 5.97
N PHE A 148 2.45 -4.70 6.28
CA PHE A 148 3.30 -5.70 6.92
C PHE A 148 2.80 -6.06 8.33
N GLU A 149 2.39 -5.08 9.14
CA GLU A 149 1.80 -5.30 10.45
C GLU A 149 0.47 -6.07 10.38
N ALA A 150 -0.36 -5.78 9.38
CA ALA A 150 -1.59 -6.52 9.13
C ALA A 150 -1.33 -7.97 8.67
N CYS A 151 -0.18 -8.23 8.03
CA CYS A 151 0.22 -9.55 7.57
C CYS A 151 0.77 -10.43 8.72
N LYS A 152 1.53 -9.85 9.67
CA LYS A 152 2.08 -10.58 10.82
C LYS A 152 0.97 -11.21 11.64
N PRO A 153 0.98 -12.52 11.97
CA PRO A 153 -0.11 -13.16 12.74
C PRO A 153 -0.36 -12.41 14.05
N PRO A 154 -1.61 -12.44 14.58
CA PRO A 154 -1.90 -11.81 15.86
C PRO A 154 -0.96 -12.37 16.93
N PRO A 155 -0.41 -11.54 17.81
CA PRO A 155 0.50 -12.01 18.84
C PRO A 155 -0.21 -13.07 19.69
N GLU A 156 0.49 -14.17 19.95
CA GLU A 156 -0.05 -15.19 20.85
C GLU A 156 -0.20 -14.56 22.23
N VAL A 157 -1.46 -14.37 22.66
CA VAL A 157 -1.75 -13.94 24.02
C VAL A 157 -1.22 -14.99 24.98
N SER A 158 -0.38 -14.57 25.94
CA SER A 158 0.15 -15.42 27.00
C SER A 158 -0.99 -16.11 27.76
N GLN A 159 -0.73 -17.30 28.29
CA GLN A 159 -1.73 -18.06 29.05
C GLN A 159 -2.29 -17.25 30.21
N GLU A 160 -1.44 -16.45 30.87
CA GLU A 160 -1.81 -15.55 31.96
C GLU A 160 -2.75 -14.43 31.46
N THR A 161 -2.43 -13.80 30.33
CA THR A 161 -3.28 -12.78 29.70
C THR A 161 -4.62 -13.36 29.25
N ARG A 162 -4.64 -14.60 28.74
CA ARG A 162 -5.88 -15.32 28.39
C ARG A 162 -6.74 -15.56 29.63
N GLN A 163 -6.12 -15.92 30.76
CA GLN A 163 -6.83 -16.10 32.04
C GLN A 163 -7.36 -14.75 32.55
N MET A 164 -6.56 -13.68 32.51
CA MET A 164 -7.00 -12.34 32.88
C MET A 164 -8.12 -11.80 32.00
N LEU A 165 -8.12 -12.07 30.69
CA LEU A 165 -9.22 -11.69 29.79
C LEU A 165 -10.51 -12.47 30.07
N LYS A 166 -10.40 -13.72 30.55
CA LYS A 166 -11.55 -14.51 31.01
C LYS A 166 -12.11 -14.01 32.34
N THR A 167 -11.23 -13.57 33.24
CA THR A 167 -11.56 -13.16 34.62
C THR A 167 -11.75 -11.65 34.76
N GLY A 168 -11.41 -10.86 33.74
CA GLY A 168 -11.45 -9.40 33.76
C GLY A 168 -12.88 -8.89 33.96
N PRO A 169 -13.05 -7.73 34.64
CA PRO A 169 -14.38 -7.19 34.91
C PRO A 169 -15.13 -6.99 33.58
N ARG A 170 -16.37 -7.50 33.51
CA ARG A 170 -17.28 -7.19 32.40
C ARG A 170 -17.32 -5.67 32.26
N SER A 171 -17.09 -5.17 31.05
CA SER A 171 -17.21 -3.75 30.72
C SER A 171 -18.48 -3.20 31.38
N CYS A 172 -18.31 -2.19 32.24
CA CYS A 172 -19.37 -1.55 32.99
C CYS A 172 -20.33 -0.69 32.13
N HIS A 173 -20.29 -0.84 30.80
CA HIS A 173 -21.37 -0.36 29.94
C HIS A 173 -22.58 -1.30 30.04
N SER A 174 -23.34 -1.17 31.12
CA SER A 174 -24.76 -1.47 31.05
C SER A 174 -25.40 -0.45 30.09
N PRO A 175 -26.20 -0.87 29.08
CA PRO A 175 -27.02 0.09 28.34
C PRO A 175 -27.89 0.86 29.35
N PRO A 176 -28.10 2.18 29.18
CA PRO A 176 -28.94 2.95 30.09
C PRO A 176 -30.30 2.27 30.21
N THR A 177 -30.66 1.87 31.43
CA THR A 177 -31.98 1.33 31.70
C THR A 177 -33.00 2.44 31.42
N GLU A 178 -34.18 2.08 30.90
CA GLU A 178 -35.22 3.02 30.47
C GLU A 178 -35.65 4.02 31.58
N THR A 179 -35.36 3.68 32.83
CA THR A 179 -35.60 4.49 34.04
C THR A 179 -34.66 5.70 34.20
N ASP A 180 -33.52 5.77 33.50
CA ASP A 180 -32.55 6.89 33.60
C ASP A 180 -32.80 8.02 32.58
N GLN A 181 -33.84 7.89 31.75
CA GLN A 181 -34.22 8.95 30.83
C GLN A 181 -34.98 10.05 31.59
N LYS A 182 -34.31 11.18 31.85
CA LYS A 182 -34.96 12.40 32.32
C LYS A 182 -36.15 12.72 31.39
N PRO A 183 -37.39 12.87 31.89
CA PRO A 183 -38.54 13.11 31.04
C PRO A 183 -38.31 14.41 30.24
N LYS A 184 -38.42 14.33 28.92
CA LYS A 184 -38.38 15.51 28.05
C LYS A 184 -39.57 16.40 28.42
N SER A 185 -39.28 17.56 28.99
CA SER A 185 -40.30 18.55 29.34
C SER A 185 -41.16 18.86 28.12
N PRO A 186 -42.51 18.89 28.23
CA PRO A 186 -43.35 19.30 27.11
C PRO A 186 -43.01 20.75 26.74
N LYS A 187 -42.76 21.00 25.45
CA LYS A 187 -42.57 22.36 24.93
C LYS A 187 -43.84 23.16 25.24
N GLN A 188 -43.74 24.18 26.09
CA GLN A 188 -44.83 25.13 26.30
C GLN A 188 -45.18 25.77 24.94
N SER A 189 -46.34 25.41 24.42
CA SER A 189 -46.96 26.09 23.28
C SER A 189 -47.54 27.41 23.77
N SER A 190 -46.68 28.40 24.01
CA SER A 190 -47.11 29.76 24.29
C SER A 190 -47.62 30.39 23.00
N ARG A 191 -48.93 30.32 22.75
CA ARG A 191 -49.62 31.20 21.81
C ARG A 191 -51.14 31.16 22.04
N SER A 192 -51.63 32.05 22.89
CA SER A 192 -52.95 32.64 22.74
C SER A 192 -52.85 34.11 23.11
N TRP A 193 -52.83 34.96 22.09
CA TRP A 193 -52.95 36.41 22.23
C TRP A 193 -54.44 36.72 22.33
N LEU A 194 -54.97 36.84 23.54
CA LEU A 194 -56.27 37.46 23.75
C LEU A 194 -56.06 38.99 23.74
N LEU A 195 -56.44 39.60 22.61
CA LEU A 195 -56.81 41.00 22.54
C LEU A 195 -58.06 41.18 23.42
N ASN A 196 -58.03 42.11 24.36
CA ASN A 196 -59.24 42.84 24.76
C ASN A 196 -58.86 44.27 25.16
N THR A 197 -59.02 45.15 24.18
CA THR A 197 -59.31 46.57 24.33
C THR A 197 -60.71 46.76 24.92
N LEU A 198 -60.83 47.58 25.97
CA LEU A 198 -61.88 48.57 26.20
C LEU A 198 -61.47 49.46 27.39
#